data_AF-A0A3N2FUR4-F1
#
_entry.id   AF-A0A3N2FUR4-F1
#
_cell.length_a   1.000
_cell.length_b   1.000
_cell.length_c   1.000
_cell.angle_alpha   90.00
_cell.angle_beta   90.00
_cell.angle_gamma   90.00
#
_symmetry.space_group_name_H-M   'P 1'
#
loop_
_entity.id
_entity.type
_entity.pdbx_description
1 polymer ?
#
loop_
_entity_poly.entity_id
_entity_poly.type
_entity_poly.pdbx_seq_one_letter_code
_entity_poly.pdbx_strand_id
1 'polypeptide(L)' 'MAGGGVTEANLVSVLEAGVDAVHFSAGARVFDPSAEAGGYGAHQVTDPARARALVELARSHVAAAVAGPR' A
#
# COMPACT_ATOMS: atom_id res chain seq x y z
N MET A 1 10.96 8.78 -6.71
CA MET A 1 9.89 8.15 -5.92
C MET A 1 8.78 7.72 -6.88
N ALA A 2 8.46 6.42 -6.93
CA ALA A 2 7.31 5.92 -7.69
C ALA A 2 6.02 6.08 -6.86
N GLY A 3 4.91 6.43 -7.50
CA GLY A 3 3.62 6.62 -6.83
C GLY A 3 2.46 6.63 -7.81
N GLY A 4 1.24 6.57 -7.27
CA GLY A 4 0.00 6.47 -8.04
C GLY A 4 -0.40 5.02 -8.30
N GLY A 5 -1.38 4.51 -7.55
CA GLY A 5 -1.91 3.16 -7.77
C GLY A 5 -0.97 2.01 -7.36
N VAL A 6 0.00 2.26 -6.48
CA VAL A 6 0.82 1.18 -5.89
C VAL A 6 -0.05 0.30 -5.00
N THR A 7 0.01 -1.00 -5.25
CA THR A 7 -0.75 -2.05 -4.58
C THR A 7 0.13 -3.27 -4.37
N GLU A 8 -0.33 -4.26 -3.59
CA GLU A 8 0.39 -5.51 -3.37
C GLU A 8 0.71 -6.24 -4.68
N ALA A 9 -0.20 -6.13 -5.67
CA ALA A 9 -0.08 -6.81 -6.96
C ALA A 9 1.05 -6.24 -7.85
N ASN A 10 1.43 -4.97 -7.69
CA ASN A 10 2.43 -4.32 -8.54
C ASN A 10 3.66 -3.82 -7.79
N LEU A 11 3.67 -3.87 -6.45
CA LEU A 11 4.76 -3.35 -5.64
C LEU A 11 6.11 -4.00 -5.98
N VAL A 12 6.15 -5.33 -6.15
CA VAL A 12 7.41 -6.03 -6.47
C VAL A 12 7.97 -5.55 -7.80
N SER A 13 7.16 -5.50 -8.86
CA SER A 13 7.61 -5.02 -10.17
C SER A 13 8.07 -3.55 -10.12
N VAL A 14 7.43 -2.72 -9.29
CA VAL A 14 7.87 -1.33 -9.07
C VAL A 14 9.23 -1.29 -8.38
N LEU A 15 9.48 -2.14 -7.38
CA LEU A 15 10.79 -2.23 -6.70
C LEU A 15 11.89 -2.75 -7.63
N GLU A 16 11.59 -3.76 -8.44
CA GLU A 16 12.52 -4.34 -9.43
C GLU A 16 12.91 -3.34 -10.53
N ALA A 17 12.10 -2.31 -10.77
CA ALA A 17 12.46 -1.20 -11.64
C ALA A 17 13.57 -0.30 -11.07
N GLY A 18 14.09 -0.60 -9.87
CA GLY A 18 15.23 0.08 -9.26
C GLY A 18 14.88 1.39 -8.56
N VAL A 19 13.66 1.52 -8.03
CA VAL A 19 13.23 2.73 -7.32
C VAL A 19 13.67 2.71 -5.86
N ASP A 20 14.24 3.82 -5.38
CA ASP A 20 14.70 3.90 -3.98
C ASP A 20 13.57 4.19 -2.97
N ALA A 21 12.43 4.69 -3.45
CA ALA A 21 11.31 5.07 -2.61
C ALA A 21 9.97 4.94 -3.35
N VAL A 22 8.96 4.49 -2.62
CA VAL A 22 7.60 4.26 -3.12
C VAL A 22 6.58 5.01 -2.25
N HIS A 23 5.60 5.64 -2.88
CA HIS A 23 4.46 6.28 -2.23
C HIS A 23 3.17 5.50 -2.55
N PHE A 24 2.44 5.12 -1.50
CA PHE A 24 1.17 4.40 -1.59
C PHE A 24 0.16 5.00 -0.61
N SER A 25 -1.12 4.99 -0.98
CA SER A 25 -2.19 5.51 -0.10
C SER A 25 -2.70 4.47 0.90
N ALA A 26 -2.56 3.18 0.57
CA ALA A 26 -3.21 2.07 1.27
C ALA A 26 -4.69 2.35 1.58
N GLY A 27 -5.39 2.99 0.64
CA GLY A 27 -6.74 3.49 0.87
C GLY A 27 -7.78 2.38 1.05
N ALA A 28 -8.74 2.63 1.94
CA ALA A 28 -9.99 1.91 2.09
C ALA A 28 -11.15 2.88 2.22
N ARG A 29 -12.34 2.44 1.82
CA ARG A 29 -13.59 3.18 2.06
C ARG A 29 -14.21 2.71 3.37
N VAL A 30 -14.39 3.64 4.29
CA VAL A 30 -15.18 3.42 5.51
C VAL A 30 -16.49 4.16 5.37
N PHE A 31 -17.59 3.45 5.63
CA PHE A 31 -18.92 4.04 5.60
C PHE A 31 -19.21 4.68 6.96
N ASP A 32 -19.72 5.90 6.94
CA ASP A 32 -20.18 6.57 8.14
C ASP A 32 -21.60 6.07 8.47
N PRO A 33 -21.81 5.33 9.56
CA PRO A 33 -23.14 4.85 9.93
C PRO A 33 -24.10 5.99 10.29
N SER A 34 -23.60 7.19 10.61
CA SER A 34 -24.44 8.37 10.87
C SER A 34 -24.93 9.07 9.60
N ALA A 35 -24.45 8.65 8.43
CA ALA A 35 -24.81 9.26 7.15
C ALA A 35 -26.25 8.99 6.70
N GLU A 36 -26.96 8.05 7.33
CA GLU A 36 -28.42 7.94 7.17
C GLU A 36 -29.15 9.26 7.51
N ALA A 37 -28.53 10.15 8.28
CA ALA A 37 -29.03 11.49 8.61
C ALA A 37 -28.70 12.59 7.56
N GLY A 38 -28.17 12.24 6.37
CA GLY A 38 -27.95 13.17 5.25
C GLY A 38 -26.51 13.66 5.06
N GLY A 39 -25.52 12.98 5.65
CA GLY A 39 -24.08 13.25 5.46
C GLY A 39 -23.45 12.48 4.29
N TYR A 40 -22.24 12.88 3.87
CA TYR A 40 -21.44 12.14 2.88
C TYR A 40 -21.08 10.74 3.41
N GLY A 41 -21.82 9.70 2.99
CA GLY A 41 -21.79 8.39 3.66
C GLY A 41 -20.57 7.49 3.48
N ALA A 42 -19.48 7.98 2.88
CA ALA A 42 -18.24 7.21 2.81
C ALA A 42 -17.01 8.11 2.79
N HIS A 43 -16.03 7.75 3.61
CA HIS A 43 -14.73 8.42 3.72
C HIS A 43 -13.62 7.54 3.15
N GLN A 44 -12.68 8.16 2.44
CA GLN A 44 -11.41 7.53 2.11
C GLN A 44 -10.47 7.68 3.29
N VAL A 45 -10.00 6.55 3.82
CA VAL A 45 -9.06 6.51 4.94
C VAL A 45 -7.89 5.60 4.58
N THR A 46 -6.75 5.81 5.22
CA THR A 46 -5.64 4.85 5.15
C THR A 46 -6.00 3.62 5.99
N ASP A 47 -5.93 2.44 5.39
CA ASP A 47 -6.05 1.17 6.09
C ASP A 47 -4.69 0.78 6.70
N PRO A 48 -4.54 0.76 8.03
CA PRO A 48 -3.27 0.44 8.67
C PRO A 48 -2.78 -0.99 8.42
N ALA A 49 -3.70 -1.96 8.29
CA ALA A 49 -3.34 -3.35 8.05
C ALA A 49 -2.80 -3.52 6.64
N ARG A 50 -3.45 -2.88 5.65
CA ARG A 50 -2.98 -2.84 4.27
C ARG A 50 -1.65 -2.11 4.12
N ALA A 51 -1.49 -0.98 4.81
CA ALA A 51 -0.22 -0.25 4.84
C ALA A 51 0.92 -1.13 5.40
N ARG A 52 0.66 -1.86 6.49
CA ARG A 52 1.61 -2.80 7.06
C ARG A 52 1.96 -3.93 6.09
N ALA A 53 0.98 -4.53 5.43
CA ALA A 53 1.20 -5.62 4.48
C ALA A 53 2.13 -5.19 3.32
N LEU A 54 1.91 -4.00 2.76
CA LEU A 54 2.78 -3.42 1.72
C LEU A 54 4.22 -3.22 2.22
N VAL A 55 4.39 -2.72 3.45
CA VAL A 55 5.73 -2.54 4.04
C VAL A 55 6.44 -3.87 4.24
N GLU A 56 5.75 -4.89 4.78
CA GLU A 56 6.34 -6.21 4.99
C GLU A 56 6.68 -6.91 3.67
N LEU A 57 5.87 -6.74 2.63
CA LEU A 57 6.16 -7.24 1.29
C LEU A 57 7.45 -6.60 0.72
N ALA A 58 7.58 -5.28 0.80
CA ALA A 58 8.78 -4.57 0.37
C ALA A 58 10.03 -5.04 1.14
N ARG A 59 9.93 -5.15 2.48
CA ARG A 59 11.03 -5.62 3.34
C ARG A 59 11.46 -7.04 2.99
N SER A 60 10.50 -7.94 2.80
CA SER A 60 10.77 -9.34 2.46
C SER A 60 11.49 -9.47 1.12
N HIS A 61 11.07 -8.69 0.12
CA HIS A 61 11.72 -8.67 -1.20
C HIS A 61 13.16 -8.14 -1.11
N VAL A 62 13.37 -7.01 -0.42
CA VAL A 62 14.72 -6.44 -0.23
C VAL A 62 15.63 -7.40 0.53
N ALA A 63 15.13 -8.04 1.60
CA ALA A 63 15.90 -9.02 2.36
C ALA A 63 16.32 -10.23 1.49
N ALA A 64 15.44 -10.72 0.62
CA ALA A 64 15.74 -11.79 -0.31
C ALA A 64 16.79 -11.37 -1.36
N ALA A 65 16.70 -10.14 -1.88
CA ALA A 65 17.67 -9.61 -2.84
C ALA A 65 19.07 -9.47 -2.24
N VAL A 66 19.17 -9.06 -0.96
CA VAL A 66 20.45 -8.94 -0.25
C VAL A 66 21.06 -10.31 0.10
N ALA A 67 20.24 -11.33 0.33
CA ALA A 67 20.71 -12.67 0.69
C ALA A 67 21.44 -13.40 -0.48
N GLY A 68 21.24 -12.96 -1.72
CA GLY A 68 21.85 -13.56 -2.93
C GLY A 68 21.33 -14.97 -3.27
N PRO A 69 21.62 -15.50 -4.47
CA PRO A 69 21.40 -16.91 -4.77
C PRO A 69 22.35 -17.75 -3.90
N ARG A 70 21.81 -18.77 -3.22
CA ARG A 70 22.62 -19.78 -2.55
C ARG A 70 23.42 -20.62 -3.54
#